data_AF-A0AAU6JDF1-F1
#
_entry.id   AF-A0AAU6JDF1-F1
#
_cell.length_a   1.000
_cell.length_b   1.000
_cell.length_c   1.000
_cell.angle_alpha   90.00
_cell.angle_beta   90.00
_cell.angle_gamma   90.00
#
_symmetry.space_group_name_H-M   'P 1'
#
loop_
_entity.id
_entity.type
_entity.pdbx_description
1 polymer ?
#
loop_
_entity_poly.entity_id
_entity_poly.type
_entity_poly.pdbx_seq_one_letter_code
_entity_poly.pdbx_strand_id
1 'polypeptide(L)' 'MDTTHSPIGTAFTAIFRPTGLTMPTLRRDRIRDEAFEVDDPLYLMRLFGISSHTAMSLRQLEVAGQRACD' A
#
# COMPACT_ATOMS: atom_id res chain seq x y z
N MET A 1 -23.52 -17.07 -15.20
CA MET A 1 -23.38 -15.60 -15.18
C MET A 1 -21.97 -15.30 -15.62
N ASP A 2 -21.85 -14.68 -16.78
CA ASP A 2 -20.58 -14.41 -17.44
C ASP A 2 -19.96 -13.18 -16.75
N THR A 3 -19.05 -13.41 -15.80
CA THR A 3 -18.31 -12.35 -15.14
C THR A 3 -17.28 -11.86 -16.15
N THR A 4 -17.65 -10.91 -17.00
CA THR A 4 -16.73 -10.20 -17.89
C THR A 4 -15.61 -9.64 -17.02
N HIS A 5 -14.51 -10.37 -16.99
CA HIS A 5 -13.33 -10.08 -16.20
C HIS A 5 -12.80 -8.74 -16.72
N SER A 6 -13.02 -7.67 -15.95
CA SER A 6 -12.66 -6.32 -16.39
C SER A 6 -11.20 -6.31 -16.84
N PRO A 7 -10.90 -5.87 -18.09
CA PRO A 7 -9.57 -6.02 -18.70
C PRO A 7 -8.48 -5.23 -17.94
N ILE A 8 -8.88 -4.34 -17.02
CA ILE A 8 -7.99 -3.56 -16.18
C ILE A 8 -7.12 -4.47 -15.29
N GLY A 9 -7.69 -5.51 -14.68
CA GLY A 9 -6.94 -6.42 -13.79
C GLY A 9 -5.88 -7.24 -14.53
N THR A 10 -6.20 -7.65 -15.76
CA THR A 10 -5.29 -8.42 -16.62
C THR A 10 -4.22 -7.54 -17.24
N ALA A 11 -4.56 -6.31 -17.67
CA ALA A 11 -3.60 -5.36 -18.23
C ALA A 11 -2.55 -4.95 -17.20
N PHE A 12 -2.98 -4.66 -15.97
CA PHE A 12 -2.05 -4.29 -14.91
C PHE A 12 -1.07 -5.44 -14.60
N THR A 13 -1.59 -6.67 -14.47
CA THR A 13 -0.73 -7.84 -14.24
C THR A 13 0.29 -8.03 -15.37
N ALA A 14 -0.11 -7.81 -16.63
CA ALA A 14 0.79 -7.92 -17.78
C ALA A 14 1.92 -6.88 -17.77
N ILE A 15 1.66 -5.66 -17.28
CA ILE A 15 2.64 -4.56 -17.23
C ILE A 15 3.69 -4.79 -16.14
N PHE A 16 3.30 -5.27 -14.96
CA PHE A 16 4.20 -5.41 -13.80
C PHE A 16 4.80 -6.82 -13.64
N ARG A 17 4.26 -7.83 -14.32
CA ARG A 17 4.85 -9.17 -14.32
C ARG A 17 6.34 -9.21 -14.75
N PRO A 18 6.80 -8.46 -15.78
CA PRO A 18 8.22 -8.44 -16.16
C PRO A 18 9.16 -7.90 -15.09
N THR A 19 8.67 -7.04 -14.19
CA THR A 19 9.48 -6.47 -13.09
C THR A 19 9.51 -7.36 -11.86
N GLY A 20 8.77 -8.48 -11.86
CA GLY A 20 8.60 -9.34 -10.70
C GLY A 20 7.74 -8.71 -9.58
N LEU A 21 7.14 -7.54 -9.83
CA LEU A 21 6.29 -6.86 -8.87
C LEU A 21 4.87 -7.42 -8.89
N THR A 22 4.31 -7.62 -7.70
CA THR A 22 2.95 -8.11 -7.52
C THR A 22 2.03 -6.99 -7.03
N MET A 23 0.72 -7.11 -7.27
CA MET A 23 -0.27 -6.14 -6.76
C MET A 23 -0.15 -5.91 -5.25
N PRO A 24 -0.03 -6.97 -4.41
CA PRO A 24 0.15 -6.77 -2.98
C PRO A 24 1.41 -5.97 -2.64
N THR A 25 2.52 -6.20 -3.36
CA THR A 25 3.77 -5.47 -3.14
C THR A 25 3.60 -3.99 -3.45
N LEU A 26 3.04 -3.65 -4.61
CA LEU A 26 2.82 -2.25 -5.02
C LEU A 26 1.83 -1.54 -4.11
N ARG A 27 0.77 -2.23 -3.68
CA ARG A 27 -0.18 -1.70 -2.70
C ARG A 27 0.53 -1.38 -1.38
N ARG A 28 1.36 -2.29 -0.88
CA ARG A 28 2.10 -2.09 0.37
C ARG A 28 3.08 -0.93 0.26
N ASP A 29 3.74 -0.79 -0.88
CA ASP A 29 4.67 0.30 -1.17
C ASP A 29 3.95 1.65 -1.13
N ARG A 30 2.83 1.77 -1.89
CA ARG A 30 2.02 2.99 -1.87
C ARG A 30 1.42 3.32 -0.51
N ILE A 31 1.04 2.31 0.30
CA ILE A 31 0.57 2.54 1.67
C ILE A 31 1.68 3.11 2.55
N ARG A 32 2.94 2.67 2.38
CA ARG A 32 4.08 3.19 3.13
C ARG A 32 4.45 4.60 2.72
N ASP A 33 4.46 4.86 1.42
CA ASP A 33 4.73 6.18 0.84
C ASP A 33 3.72 7.22 1.34
N GLU A 34 2.42 6.90 1.29
CA GLU A 34 1.38 7.79 1.81
C GLU A 34 1.42 7.92 3.34
N ALA A 35 1.80 6.84 4.04
CA ALA A 35 2.02 6.92 5.48
C ALA A 35 3.15 7.89 5.81
N PHE A 36 4.21 7.96 5.01
CA PHE A 36 5.30 8.92 5.21
C PHE A 36 4.83 10.38 5.02
N GLU A 37 3.99 10.64 4.03
CA GLU A 37 3.56 12.02 3.72
C GLU A 37 2.49 12.58 4.65
N VAL A 38 1.57 11.75 5.13
CA VAL A 38 0.40 12.17 5.91
C VAL A 38 0.51 11.62 7.32
N ASP A 39 0.30 12.39 8.39
CA ASP A 39 0.45 11.88 9.78
C ASP A 39 -0.85 11.35 10.42
N ASP A 40 -1.98 11.39 9.70
CA ASP A 40 -3.29 10.96 10.21
C ASP A 40 -3.57 9.46 9.93
N PRO A 41 -3.66 8.58 10.95
CA PRO A 41 -4.02 7.18 10.75
C PRO A 41 -5.47 6.97 10.27
N LEU A 42 -6.40 7.88 10.57
CA LEU A 42 -7.79 7.78 10.07
C LEU A 42 -7.84 7.98 8.56
N TYR A 43 -7.00 8.85 8.02
CA TYR A 43 -6.85 9.03 6.59
C TYR A 43 -6.40 7.74 5.89
N LEU A 44 -5.37 7.06 6.40
CA LEU A 44 -4.89 5.80 5.83
C LEU A 44 -5.96 4.70 5.86
N MET A 45 -6.74 4.63 6.93
CA MET A 45 -7.85 3.69 7.05
C MET A 45 -8.93 3.96 5.99
N ARG A 46 -9.27 5.22 5.75
CA ARG A 46 -10.28 5.61 4.74
C ARG A 46 -9.78 5.39 3.31
N LEU A 47 -8.53 5.75 3.03
CA LEU A 47 -7.96 5.68 1.69
C LEU A 47 -7.70 4.23 1.25
N PHE A 48 -7.12 3.42 2.14
CA PHE A 48 -6.67 2.07 1.78
C PHE A 48 -7.51 0.95 2.40
N GLY A 49 -8.50 1.25 3.24
CA GLY A 49 -9.32 0.24 3.89
C GLY A 49 -8.51 -0.68 4.80
N ILE A 50 -7.45 -0.19 5.42
CA ILE A 50 -6.61 -0.95 6.35
C ILE A 50 -7.12 -0.82 7.79
N SER A 51 -6.77 -1.78 8.65
CA SER A 51 -7.14 -1.73 10.06
C SER A 51 -6.39 -0.63 10.81
N SER A 52 -6.96 -0.17 11.93
CA SER A 52 -6.28 0.77 12.84
C SER A 52 -4.94 0.24 13.35
N HIS A 53 -4.86 -1.06 13.66
CA HIS A 53 -3.62 -1.72 14.05
C HIS A 53 -2.55 -1.63 12.95
N THR A 54 -2.94 -1.84 11.68
CA THR A 54 -2.03 -1.70 10.54
C THR A 54 -1.56 -0.26 10.36
N ALA A 55 -2.48 0.71 10.44
CA ALA A 55 -2.14 2.13 10.33
C ALA A 55 -1.16 2.59 11.43
N MET A 56 -1.41 2.20 12.68
CA MET A 56 -0.51 2.51 13.81
C MET A 56 0.83 1.78 13.72
N SER A 57 0.86 0.53 13.27
CA SER A 57 2.11 -0.23 13.12
C SER A 57 3.03 0.38 12.06
N LEU A 58 2.47 0.90 10.95
CA LEU A 58 3.24 1.63 9.95
C LEU A 58 3.89 2.89 10.54
N ARG A 59 3.17 3.64 11.38
CA ARG A 59 3.72 4.79 12.14
C ARG A 59 4.84 4.39 13.07
N GLN A 60 4.66 3.29 13.81
CA GLN A 60 5.64 2.84 14.80
C GLN A 60 6.94 2.36 14.15
N LEU A 61 6.87 1.76 12.96
CA LEU A 61 8.03 1.41 12.16
C LEU A 61 8.78 2.65 11.66
N GLU A 62 8.06 3.74 11.37
CA GLU A 62 8.66 5.00 10.95
C GLU A 62 9.37 5.74 12.08
N VAL A 63 8.80 5.77 13.30
CA VAL A 63 9.51 6.29 14.50
C VAL A 63 10.81 5.54 14.77
N ALA A 64 10.88 4.25 14.44
CA ALA A 64 12.09 3.45 14.55
C ALA A 64 13.09 3.69 13.41
N GLY A 65 12.61 3.92 12.18
CA GLY A 65 13.44 4.24 11.01
C GLY A 65 14.01 5.65 11.03
N GLN A 66 13.24 6.64 11.47
CA GLN A 66 13.66 8.04 11.58
C GLN A 66 14.79 8.20 12.62
N ARG A 67 14.74 7.45 13.73
CA ARG A 67 15.81 7.39 14.75
C ARG A 67 17.09 6.69 14.28
N ALA A 68 17.07 5.98 13.15
CA ALA A 68 18.25 5.35 12.59
C ALA A 68 18.98 6.24 11.57
N CYS A 69 18.36 7.36 11.18
CA CYS A 69 18.92 8.35 10.26
C CYS A 69 19.36 9.66 10.95
N ASP A 70 19.16 9.77 12.26
CA ASP A 70 19.76 10.78 13.15
C ASP A 70 21.10 10.27 13.71
#